data_AF-A0A7J7GFD8-F1
#
_entry.id   AF-A0A7J7GFD8-F1
#
_cell.length_a   1.000
_cell.length_b   1.000
_cell.length_c   1.000
_cell.angle_alpha   90.00
_cell.angle_beta   90.00
_cell.angle_gamma   90.00
#
_symmetry.space_group_name_H-M   'P 1'
#
loop_
_entity.id
_entity.type
_entity.pdbx_description
1 polymer ?
#
loop_
_entity_poly.entity_id
_entity_poly.type
_entity_poly.pdbx_seq_one_letter_code
_entity_poly.pdbx_strand_id
1 'polypeptide(L)'
;MGSLATPPQVVEDCFGVLKLYSDGSIVRSPIIDYQIPINDDGSVVWKDSLFDKNHGLYLRLFKPTTTTNPSSSSSSSSSSSPNKKLPIVFYIHGGGFCLGSRSFANFHNTCHSLAFGLKAIVVSPDYRLAPEHRLPAAIEDVYGALKWVQDQAVCESPDEWVCGDEVEFDNVFILGDSSGGNVAHHLAVRIRPGSEELKPVQIRVLTKSEEERACEEFWNLDMYDRHSRIGFLRFNL
;
A
#
# COMPACT_ATOMS: atom_id res chain seq x y z
N MET A 1 33.14 -41.31 2.87
CA MET A 1 33.27 -39.87 3.19
C MET A 1 32.09 -39.17 2.57
N GLY A 2 31.12 -38.73 3.36
CA GLY A 2 29.98 -37.95 2.85
C GLY A 2 30.48 -36.57 2.43
N SER A 3 30.20 -36.18 1.19
CA SER A 3 30.47 -34.81 0.72
C SER A 3 29.74 -33.84 1.64
N LEU A 4 30.49 -33.02 2.39
CA LEU A 4 29.91 -31.91 3.15
C LEU A 4 29.21 -30.98 2.15
N ALA A 5 27.90 -30.80 2.31
CA ALA A 5 27.16 -29.86 1.48
C ALA A 5 27.79 -28.46 1.62
N THR A 6 28.07 -27.82 0.49
CA THR A 6 28.61 -26.46 0.47
C THR A 6 27.59 -25.52 1.14
N PRO A 7 28.02 -24.63 2.07
CA PRO A 7 27.11 -23.69 2.69
C PRO A 7 26.44 -22.80 1.63
N PRO A 8 25.17 -22.40 1.82
CA PRO A 8 24.47 -21.53 0.88
C PRO A 8 25.25 -20.23 0.66
N GLN A 9 25.42 -19.86 -0.60
CA GLN A 9 26.11 -18.62 -1.00
C GLN A 9 25.09 -17.60 -1.49
N VAL A 10 25.38 -16.31 -1.29
CA VAL A 10 24.54 -15.24 -1.85
C VAL A 10 24.64 -15.29 -3.39
N VAL A 11 23.51 -15.50 -4.04
CA VAL A 11 23.36 -15.52 -5.50
C VAL A 11 22.91 -14.16 -6.02
N GLU A 12 22.07 -13.46 -5.26
CA GLU A 12 21.61 -12.11 -5.58
C GLU A 12 21.59 -11.26 -4.31
N ASP A 13 22.05 -10.01 -4.41
CA ASP A 13 22.02 -9.02 -3.33
C ASP A 13 21.34 -7.75 -3.84
N CYS A 14 20.10 -7.53 -3.42
CA CYS A 14 19.36 -6.32 -3.72
C CYS A 14 19.71 -5.23 -2.71
N PHE A 15 20.86 -4.60 -2.93
CA PHE A 15 21.32 -3.40 -2.21
C PHE A 15 21.40 -3.59 -0.68
N GLY A 16 21.72 -4.80 -0.24
CA GLY A 16 21.78 -5.16 1.18
C GLY A 16 20.42 -5.34 1.84
N VAL A 17 19.31 -5.03 1.15
CA VAL A 17 17.96 -5.07 1.71
C VAL A 17 17.36 -6.47 1.63
N LEU A 18 17.66 -7.20 0.56
CA LEU A 18 17.22 -8.57 0.33
C LEU A 18 18.35 -9.37 -0.29
N LYS A 19 18.72 -10.48 0.33
CA LYS A 19 19.70 -11.43 -0.20
C LYS A 19 19.02 -12.74 -0.54
N LEU A 20 19.23 -13.23 -1.76
CA LEU A 20 18.86 -14.57 -2.20
C LEU A 20 20.07 -15.48 -2.10
N TYR A 21 19.91 -16.63 -1.45
CA TYR A 21 20.94 -17.65 -1.33
C TYR A 21 20.76 -18.76 -2.36
N SER A 22 21.83 -19.53 -2.61
CA SER A 22 21.89 -20.60 -3.61
C SER A 22 20.96 -21.77 -3.35
N ASP A 23 20.48 -21.92 -2.11
CA ASP A 23 19.45 -22.90 -1.73
C ASP A 23 18.02 -22.38 -1.91
N GLY A 24 17.86 -21.13 -2.39
CA GLY A 24 16.58 -20.46 -2.58
C GLY A 24 16.03 -19.78 -1.33
N SER A 25 16.74 -19.81 -0.20
CA SER A 25 16.39 -19.03 0.99
C SER A 25 16.65 -17.54 0.75
N ILE A 26 15.88 -16.69 1.43
CA ILE A 26 16.10 -15.25 1.41
C ILE A 26 16.34 -14.71 2.81
N VAL A 27 17.11 -13.63 2.89
CA VAL A 27 17.29 -12.86 4.12
C VAL A 27 16.97 -11.41 3.84
N ARG A 28 16.01 -10.85 4.57
CA ARG A 28 15.69 -9.42 4.56
C ARG A 28 16.51 -8.72 5.64
N SER A 29 17.14 -7.59 5.30
CA SER A 29 17.85 -6.81 6.31
C SER A 29 16.85 -6.25 7.33
N PRO A 30 17.13 -6.37 8.65
CA PRO A 30 16.30 -5.75 9.68
C PRO A 30 16.49 -4.23 9.71
N ILE A 31 17.59 -3.71 9.15
CA ILE A 31 17.89 -2.30 9.06
C ILE A 31 17.89 -1.93 7.59
N ILE A 32 16.93 -1.12 7.21
CA ILE A 32 16.80 -0.62 5.86
C ILE A 32 17.15 0.87 5.91
N ASP A 33 18.43 1.18 5.69
CA ASP A 33 18.93 2.54 5.70
C ASP A 33 18.77 3.17 4.31
N TYR A 34 17.56 3.61 4.00
CA TYR A 34 17.33 4.41 2.79
C TYR A 34 17.72 5.88 2.97
N GLN A 35 18.14 6.31 4.17
CA GLN A 35 18.35 7.73 4.52
C GLN A 35 17.16 8.64 4.18
N ILE A 36 15.94 8.09 4.12
CA ILE A 36 14.71 8.85 3.88
C ILE A 36 14.06 9.13 5.24
N PRO A 37 13.98 10.40 5.68
CA PRO A 37 13.24 10.75 6.89
C PRO A 37 11.73 10.56 6.65
N ILE A 38 11.02 10.11 7.69
CA ILE A 38 9.55 10.09 7.70
C ILE A 38 9.04 11.54 7.76
N ASN A 39 8.08 11.89 6.91
CA ASN A 39 7.39 13.17 6.99
C ASN A 39 6.31 13.11 8.07
N ASP A 40 6.43 13.99 9.07
CA ASP A 40 5.50 14.12 10.19
C ASP A 40 5.39 15.60 10.60
N ASP A 41 4.98 16.43 9.65
CA ASP A 41 4.83 17.88 9.82
C ASP A 41 3.55 18.29 10.57
N GLY A 42 2.76 17.31 11.04
CA GLY A 42 1.49 17.51 11.72
C GLY A 42 0.30 17.81 10.80
N SER A 43 0.50 17.89 9.48
CA SER A 43 -0.59 18.11 8.52
C SER A 43 -1.43 16.85 8.22
N VAL A 44 -0.90 15.68 8.57
CA VAL A 44 -1.58 14.38 8.47
C VAL A 44 -1.27 13.57 9.72
N VAL A 45 -2.31 13.09 10.39
CA VAL A 45 -2.16 12.11 11.48
C VAL A 45 -2.25 10.70 10.92
N TRP A 46 -1.54 9.76 11.53
CA TRP A 46 -1.55 8.36 11.11
C TRP A 46 -1.61 7.40 12.29
N LYS A 47 -2.17 6.21 12.06
CA LYS A 47 -2.20 5.11 13.04
C LYS A 47 -2.18 3.77 12.33
N ASP A 48 -1.78 2.72 13.05
CA ASP A 48 -1.84 1.34 12.57
C ASP A 48 -3.06 0.61 13.16
N SER A 49 -3.76 -0.15 12.32
CA SER A 49 -4.90 -0.98 12.71
C SER A 49 -4.68 -2.43 12.26
N LEU A 50 -4.91 -3.38 13.16
CA LEU A 50 -4.86 -4.81 12.84
C LEU A 50 -6.12 -5.19 12.04
N PHE A 51 -5.95 -5.65 10.81
CA PHE A 51 -7.08 -6.02 9.94
C PHE A 51 -7.21 -7.54 9.75
N ASP A 52 -6.12 -8.30 9.85
CA ASP A 52 -6.14 -9.77 9.79
C ASP A 52 -5.40 -10.36 11.00
N LYS A 53 -6.15 -10.90 11.95
CA LYS A 53 -5.60 -11.55 13.15
C LYS A 53 -4.92 -12.88 12.86
N ASN A 54 -5.35 -13.60 11.83
CA ASN A 54 -4.83 -14.94 11.52
C ASN A 54 -3.41 -14.86 10.96
N HIS A 55 -3.14 -13.84 10.16
CA HIS A 55 -1.83 -13.60 9.56
C HIS A 55 -1.04 -12.50 10.26
N GLY A 56 -1.62 -11.82 11.26
CA GLY A 56 -0.98 -10.71 11.96
C GLY A 56 -0.73 -9.50 11.07
N LEU A 57 -1.63 -9.24 10.10
CA LEU A 57 -1.47 -8.15 9.13
C LEU A 57 -2.13 -6.87 9.61
N TYR A 58 -1.38 -5.78 9.45
CA TYR A 58 -1.79 -4.43 9.80
C TYR A 58 -1.95 -3.60 8.55
N LEU A 59 -2.78 -2.57 8.66
CA LEU A 59 -2.85 -1.47 7.72
C LEU A 59 -2.54 -0.18 8.45
N ARG A 60 -2.03 0.81 7.70
CA ARG A 60 -1.83 2.16 8.20
C ARG A 60 -2.90 3.07 7.63
N LEU A 61 -3.54 3.81 8.52
CA LEU A 61 -4.52 4.84 8.21
C LEU A 61 -3.83 6.20 8.28
N PHE A 62 -4.12 7.06 7.32
CA PHE A 62 -3.71 8.46 7.31
C PHE A 62 -4.95 9.33 7.18
N LYS A 63 -5.08 10.33 8.06
CA LYS A 63 -6.17 11.29 8.07
C LYS A 63 -5.59 12.71 8.06
N PRO A 64 -5.98 13.57 7.10
CA PRO A 64 -5.56 14.97 7.11
C PRO A 64 -6.02 15.66 8.39
N THR A 65 -5.16 16.47 9.00
CA THR A 65 -5.60 17.33 10.09
C THR A 65 -6.43 18.47 9.50
N THR A 66 -7.56 18.78 10.13
CA THR A 66 -8.41 19.93 9.80
C THR A 66 -7.73 21.21 10.27
N THR A 67 -6.55 21.54 9.72
CA THR A 67 -5.96 22.87 9.91
C THR A 67 -6.75 23.85 9.05
N THR A 68 -7.76 24.46 9.67
CA THR A 68 -8.30 25.74 9.24
C THR A 68 -7.13 26.70 9.07
N ASN A 69 -6.78 27.07 7.84
CA ASN A 69 -5.95 28.24 7.61
C ASN A 69 -6.74 29.47 8.09
N PRO A 70 -6.28 30.23 9.11
CA PRO A 70 -6.96 31.46 9.54
C PRO A 70 -6.73 32.63 8.57
N SER A 71 -6.12 32.41 7.41
CA SER A 71 -5.61 33.45 6.51
C SER A 71 -6.06 33.25 5.06
N SER A 72 -7.35 32.98 4.87
CA SER A 72 -8.04 33.17 3.59
C SER A 72 -9.42 33.77 3.82
N SER A 73 -9.47 34.84 4.62
CA SER A 73 -10.62 35.73 4.69
C SER A 73 -10.68 36.59 3.42
N SER A 74 -11.38 36.11 2.40
CA SER A 74 -11.96 36.99 1.37
C SER A 74 -13.22 36.35 0.75
N SER A 75 -14.37 36.87 1.19
CA SER A 75 -15.59 37.09 0.39
C SER A 75 -16.45 35.88 -0.02
N SER A 76 -17.43 35.60 0.84
CA SER A 76 -18.87 35.55 0.52
C SER A 76 -19.38 34.70 -0.66
N SER A 77 -19.98 33.55 -0.32
CA SER A 77 -21.38 33.27 -0.67
C SER A 77 -21.92 32.13 0.19
N SER A 78 -23.01 32.41 0.90
CA SER A 78 -23.84 31.44 1.60
C SER A 78 -24.38 30.39 0.64
N SER A 79 -23.83 29.19 0.72
CA SER A 79 -24.52 27.94 0.43
C SER A 79 -24.09 26.98 1.51
N SER A 80 -25.02 26.32 2.19
CA SER A 80 -24.74 25.18 3.04
C SER A 80 -23.93 24.16 2.25
N SER A 81 -22.60 24.22 2.36
CA SER A 81 -21.72 23.23 1.77
C SER A 81 -22.11 21.90 2.40
N PRO A 82 -22.51 20.87 1.63
CA PRO A 82 -22.66 19.55 2.23
C PRO A 82 -21.33 19.24 2.93
N ASN A 83 -21.37 18.74 4.17
CA ASN A 83 -20.18 18.26 4.86
C ASN A 83 -19.37 17.44 3.86
N LYS A 84 -18.23 17.97 3.43
CA LYS A 84 -17.48 17.40 2.30
C LYS A 84 -16.85 16.12 2.82
N LYS A 85 -17.47 14.99 2.51
CA LYS A 85 -16.98 13.66 2.87
C LYS A 85 -15.58 13.46 2.31
N LEU A 86 -14.73 12.77 3.07
CA LEU A 86 -13.39 12.41 2.64
C LEU A 86 -13.46 11.13 1.80
N PRO A 87 -12.95 11.14 0.55
CA PRO A 87 -12.79 9.91 -0.22
C PRO A 87 -11.73 9.02 0.43
N ILE A 88 -11.76 7.74 0.08
CA ILE A 88 -10.75 6.78 0.51
C ILE A 88 -9.79 6.53 -0.63
N VAL A 89 -8.50 6.64 -0.36
CA VAL A 89 -7.43 6.22 -1.25
C VAL A 89 -6.78 4.98 -0.65
N PHE A 90 -6.85 3.87 -1.37
CA PHE A 90 -6.32 2.59 -0.96
C PHE A 90 -4.99 2.36 -1.69
N TYR A 91 -3.87 2.59 -1.00
CA TYR A 91 -2.54 2.54 -1.57
C TYR A 91 -1.84 1.22 -1.27
N ILE A 92 -1.37 0.54 -2.31
CA ILE A 92 -0.68 -0.76 -2.20
C ILE A 92 0.80 -0.56 -2.52
N HIS A 93 1.66 -0.84 -1.55
CA HIS A 93 3.10 -0.63 -1.70
C HIS A 93 3.73 -1.58 -2.73
N GLY A 94 4.87 -1.17 -3.28
CA GLY A 94 5.70 -1.98 -4.19
C GLY A 94 6.70 -2.87 -3.46
N GLY A 95 7.67 -3.40 -4.21
CA GLY A 95 8.77 -4.23 -3.67
C GLY A 95 8.86 -5.65 -4.26
N GLY A 96 8.32 -5.86 -5.47
CA GLY A 96 8.47 -7.12 -6.21
C GLY A 96 7.85 -8.33 -5.50
N PHE A 97 6.83 -8.11 -4.65
CA PHE A 97 6.24 -9.09 -3.74
C PHE A 97 7.17 -9.67 -2.66
N CYS A 98 8.45 -9.32 -2.67
CA CYS A 98 9.45 -9.88 -1.76
C CYS A 98 9.92 -8.89 -0.70
N LEU A 99 9.61 -7.61 -0.88
CA LEU A 99 10.04 -6.51 -0.03
C LEU A 99 8.88 -5.51 0.17
N GLY A 100 9.01 -4.71 1.21
CA GLY A 100 8.12 -3.59 1.48
C GLY A 100 7.33 -3.77 2.77
N SER A 101 6.88 -2.65 3.31
CA SER A 101 5.90 -2.60 4.40
C SER A 101 5.27 -1.22 4.41
N ARG A 102 4.04 -1.11 4.93
CA ARG A 102 3.36 0.14 5.29
C ARG A 102 4.24 1.07 6.16
N SER A 103 5.24 0.51 6.83
CA SER A 103 6.12 1.22 7.76
C SER A 103 7.35 1.87 7.10
N PHE A 104 7.68 1.52 5.85
CA PHE A 104 8.86 2.08 5.19
C PHE A 104 8.65 3.56 4.86
N ALA A 105 9.68 4.38 5.07
CA ALA A 105 9.58 5.83 4.97
C ALA A 105 9.13 6.32 3.58
N ASN A 106 9.59 5.70 2.50
CA ASN A 106 9.19 6.05 1.13
C ASN A 106 7.68 5.84 0.89
N PHE A 107 7.13 4.71 1.34
CA PHE A 107 5.70 4.42 1.23
C PHE A 107 4.88 5.28 2.19
N HIS A 108 5.38 5.49 3.41
CA HIS A 108 4.77 6.41 4.37
C HIS A 108 4.64 7.82 3.78
N ASN A 109 5.73 8.38 3.26
CA ASN A 109 5.75 9.75 2.73
C ASN A 109 4.85 9.90 1.50
N THR A 110 4.74 8.85 0.69
CA THR A 110 3.78 8.77 -0.42
C THR A 110 2.35 8.86 0.11
N CYS A 111 1.98 8.03 1.08
CA CYS A 111 0.65 8.04 1.70
C CYS A 111 0.34 9.36 2.40
N HIS A 112 1.31 9.95 3.11
CA HIS A 112 1.18 11.27 3.72
C HIS A 112 0.87 12.34 2.65
N SER A 113 1.63 12.36 1.56
CA SER A 113 1.44 13.33 0.46
C SER A 113 0.09 13.16 -0.22
N LEU A 114 -0.35 11.91 -0.43
CA LEU A 114 -1.66 11.59 -0.98
C LEU A 114 -2.78 12.08 -0.05
N ALA A 115 -2.70 11.79 1.25
CA ALA A 115 -3.70 12.22 2.22
C ALA A 115 -3.80 13.75 2.26
N PHE A 116 -2.66 14.43 2.39
CA PHE A 116 -2.60 15.89 2.47
C PHE A 116 -3.11 16.58 1.21
N GLY A 117 -2.64 16.13 0.03
CA GLY A 117 -2.91 16.76 -1.26
C GLY A 117 -4.33 16.49 -1.78
N LEU A 118 -4.84 15.27 -1.61
CA LEU A 118 -6.17 14.90 -2.09
C LEU A 118 -7.28 15.17 -1.07
N LYS A 119 -6.92 15.55 0.18
CA LYS A 119 -7.86 15.64 1.30
C LYS A 119 -8.68 14.35 1.41
N ALA A 120 -7.97 13.24 1.54
CA ALA A 120 -8.52 11.89 1.54
C ALA A 120 -8.02 11.10 2.75
N ILE A 121 -8.79 10.11 3.17
CA ILE A 121 -8.29 9.06 4.06
C ILE A 121 -7.45 8.11 3.21
N VAL A 122 -6.19 7.89 3.60
CA VAL A 122 -5.35 6.89 2.92
C VAL A 122 -5.28 5.63 3.77
N VAL A 123 -5.53 4.48 3.14
CA VAL A 123 -5.41 3.14 3.73
C VAL A 123 -4.27 2.41 3.02
N SER A 124 -3.26 2.00 3.77
CA SER A 124 -2.08 1.30 3.25
C SER A 124 -1.89 -0.03 3.98
N PRO A 125 -2.36 -1.17 3.43
CA PRO A 125 -2.18 -2.48 4.05
C PRO A 125 -0.75 -3.01 3.88
N ASP A 126 -0.28 -3.78 4.86
CA ASP A 126 0.74 -4.79 4.60
C ASP A 126 0.11 -6.02 3.93
N TYR A 127 0.93 -6.74 3.17
CA TYR A 127 0.58 -8.05 2.62
C TYR A 127 1.74 -9.03 2.81
N ARG A 128 1.45 -10.32 2.85
CA ARG A 128 2.48 -11.34 3.04
C ARG A 128 3.44 -11.39 1.83
N LEU A 129 4.72 -11.53 2.13
CA LEU A 129 5.79 -11.46 1.15
C LEU A 129 6.24 -12.85 0.69
N ALA A 130 6.65 -12.93 -0.57
CA ALA A 130 7.32 -14.06 -1.15
C ALA A 130 8.82 -14.10 -0.73
N PRO A 131 9.43 -15.29 -0.67
CA PRO A 131 8.93 -16.59 -1.09
C PRO A 131 8.16 -17.36 -0.01
N GLU A 132 8.11 -16.88 1.23
CA GLU A 132 7.39 -17.54 2.33
C GLU A 132 5.90 -17.67 2.02
N HIS A 133 5.35 -16.63 1.40
CA HIS A 133 3.96 -16.57 0.94
C HIS A 133 3.93 -16.14 -0.53
N ARG A 134 4.01 -17.12 -1.42
CA ARG A 134 3.93 -16.89 -2.87
C ARG A 134 2.53 -16.41 -3.27
N LEU A 135 2.44 -15.78 -4.44
CA LEU A 135 1.15 -15.45 -5.05
C LEU A 135 0.27 -16.72 -5.14
N PRO A 136 -1.04 -16.61 -4.88
CA PRO A 136 -1.83 -15.37 -4.78
C PRO A 136 -1.92 -14.75 -3.37
N ALA A 137 -1.10 -15.14 -2.38
CA ALA A 137 -1.24 -14.69 -0.99
C ALA A 137 -1.37 -13.17 -0.83
N ALA A 138 -0.48 -12.40 -1.46
CA ALA A 138 -0.54 -10.93 -1.42
C ALA A 138 -1.86 -10.36 -1.99
N ILE A 139 -2.41 -10.95 -3.05
CA ILE A 139 -3.66 -10.50 -3.66
C ILE A 139 -4.83 -10.75 -2.70
N GLU A 140 -4.86 -11.93 -2.07
CA GLU A 140 -5.91 -12.29 -1.10
C GLU A 140 -5.82 -11.46 0.18
N ASP A 141 -4.61 -11.14 0.66
CA ASP A 141 -4.41 -10.28 1.84
C ASP A 141 -4.91 -8.86 1.60
N VAL A 142 -4.55 -8.28 0.44
CA VAL A 142 -5.01 -6.94 0.07
C VAL A 142 -6.52 -6.92 -0.20
N TYR A 143 -7.07 -8.01 -0.78
CA TYR A 143 -8.51 -8.18 -0.89
C TYR A 143 -9.18 -8.22 0.50
N GLY A 144 -8.60 -8.94 1.46
CA GLY A 144 -9.04 -8.96 2.85
C GLY A 144 -9.03 -7.57 3.50
N ALA A 145 -8.01 -6.75 3.22
CA ALA A 145 -7.97 -5.37 3.67
C ALA A 145 -9.06 -4.48 3.04
N LEU A 146 -9.44 -4.71 1.76
CA LEU A 146 -10.59 -4.04 1.16
C LEU A 146 -11.92 -4.47 1.83
N LYS A 147 -12.06 -5.77 2.16
CA LYS A 147 -13.21 -6.26 2.93
C LYS A 147 -13.26 -5.63 4.32
N TRP A 148 -12.11 -5.44 4.96
CA TRP A 148 -12.05 -4.71 6.23
C TRP A 148 -12.58 -3.27 6.10
N VAL A 149 -12.25 -2.55 5.01
CA VAL A 149 -12.80 -1.20 4.74
C VAL A 149 -14.31 -1.26 4.53
N GLN A 150 -14.81 -2.26 3.79
CA GLN A 150 -16.25 -2.50 3.62
C GLN A 150 -16.93 -2.72 4.98
N ASP A 151 -16.33 -3.52 5.85
CA ASP A 151 -16.89 -3.81 7.18
C ASP A 151 -16.99 -2.54 8.01
N GLN A 152 -16.03 -1.61 7.91
CA GLN A 152 -16.11 -0.32 8.62
C GLN A 152 -17.28 0.55 8.18
N ALA A 153 -17.76 0.37 6.94
CA ALA A 153 -18.89 1.12 6.42
C ALA A 153 -20.24 0.68 7.00
N VAL A 154 -20.32 -0.54 7.56
CA VAL A 154 -21.59 -1.17 7.95
C VAL A 154 -21.63 -1.72 9.37
N CYS A 155 -20.48 -1.86 10.04
CA CYS A 155 -20.44 -2.46 11.37
C CYS A 155 -20.89 -1.50 12.48
N GLU A 156 -21.34 -2.05 13.60
CA GLU A 156 -21.83 -1.28 14.75
C GLU A 156 -20.71 -0.59 15.54
N SER A 157 -19.47 -1.04 15.38
CA SER A 157 -18.29 -0.52 16.11
C SER A 157 -17.11 -0.37 15.16
N PRO A 158 -17.18 0.60 14.24
CA PRO A 158 -16.15 0.81 13.22
C PRO A 158 -14.94 1.55 13.78
N ASP A 159 -13.83 1.53 13.04
CA ASP A 159 -12.68 2.38 13.31
C ASP A 159 -13.07 3.86 13.26
N GLU A 160 -12.72 4.62 14.30
CA GLU A 160 -13.04 6.05 14.47
C GLU A 160 -12.70 6.93 13.25
N TRP A 161 -11.69 6.56 12.46
CA TRP A 161 -11.25 7.37 11.33
C TRP A 161 -11.91 6.97 10.01
N VAL A 162 -12.38 5.73 9.92
CA VAL A 162 -12.94 5.14 8.70
C VAL A 162 -14.39 4.79 8.99
N CYS A 163 -15.20 5.78 9.41
CA CYS A 163 -16.59 5.55 9.74
C CYS A 163 -17.46 6.82 9.63
N GLY A 164 -18.77 6.62 9.68
CA GLY A 164 -19.74 7.70 9.78
C GLY A 164 -19.91 8.51 8.49
N ASP A 165 -20.66 9.61 8.61
CA ASP A 165 -21.06 10.44 7.47
C ASP A 165 -19.94 11.31 6.89
N GLU A 166 -18.78 11.38 7.55
CA GLU A 166 -17.62 12.14 7.06
C GLU A 166 -16.78 11.35 6.05
N VAL A 167 -17.07 10.07 5.81
CA VAL A 167 -16.31 9.20 4.91
C VAL A 167 -17.16 8.82 3.69
N GLU A 168 -16.56 8.91 2.51
CA GLU A 168 -17.20 8.64 1.22
C GLU A 168 -16.88 7.21 0.76
N PHE A 169 -17.57 6.22 1.32
CA PHE A 169 -17.37 4.81 0.99
C PHE A 169 -17.72 4.46 -0.47
N ASP A 170 -18.56 5.24 -1.12
CA ASP A 170 -18.90 5.10 -2.54
C ASP A 170 -17.85 5.71 -3.49
N ASN A 171 -16.73 6.24 -2.96
CA ASN A 171 -15.58 6.68 -3.76
C ASN A 171 -14.26 6.19 -3.14
N VAL A 172 -13.97 4.91 -3.35
CA VAL A 172 -12.69 4.28 -2.98
C VAL A 172 -11.79 4.16 -4.21
N PHE A 173 -10.61 4.78 -4.16
CA PHE A 173 -9.64 4.77 -5.25
C PHE A 173 -8.49 3.82 -4.92
N ILE A 174 -8.27 2.78 -5.73
CA ILE A 174 -7.12 1.88 -5.56
C ILE A 174 -5.94 2.41 -6.37
N LEU A 175 -4.80 2.53 -5.70
CA LEU A 175 -3.50 2.91 -6.25
C LEU A 175 -2.47 1.86 -5.83
N GLY A 176 -1.43 1.69 -6.63
CA GLY A 176 -0.27 0.92 -6.21
C GLY A 176 0.94 1.17 -7.08
N ASP A 177 2.12 0.98 -6.49
CA ASP A 177 3.40 1.14 -7.18
C ASP A 177 4.03 -0.22 -7.47
N SER A 178 4.58 -0.40 -8.67
CA SER A 178 5.26 -1.64 -9.10
C SER A 178 4.41 -2.91 -8.84
N SER A 179 4.87 -3.84 -7.98
CA SER A 179 4.10 -5.02 -7.57
C SER A 179 2.74 -4.67 -6.95
N GLY A 180 2.64 -3.54 -6.24
CA GLY A 180 1.36 -3.05 -5.72
C GLY A 180 0.41 -2.61 -6.82
N GLY A 181 0.93 -2.07 -7.93
CA GLY A 181 0.16 -1.78 -9.13
C GLY A 181 -0.35 -3.06 -9.82
N ASN A 182 0.44 -4.13 -9.81
CA ASN A 182 0.01 -5.45 -10.26
C ASN A 182 -1.14 -6.00 -9.39
N VAL A 183 -1.05 -5.89 -8.06
CA VAL A 183 -2.16 -6.27 -7.17
C VAL A 183 -3.40 -5.42 -7.44
N ALA A 184 -3.25 -4.09 -7.57
CA ALA A 184 -4.34 -3.18 -7.91
C ALA A 184 -5.05 -3.60 -9.21
N HIS A 185 -4.28 -4.00 -10.23
CA HIS A 185 -4.81 -4.52 -11.48
C HIS A 185 -5.60 -5.82 -11.30
N HIS A 186 -5.07 -6.80 -10.56
CA HIS A 186 -5.79 -8.05 -10.28
C HIS A 186 -7.10 -7.80 -9.52
N LEU A 187 -7.09 -6.86 -8.56
CA LEU A 187 -8.29 -6.46 -7.85
C LEU A 187 -9.30 -5.78 -8.78
N ALA A 188 -8.87 -4.94 -9.72
CA ALA A 188 -9.75 -4.34 -10.72
C ALA A 188 -10.47 -5.39 -11.58
N VAL A 189 -9.75 -6.45 -11.98
CA VAL A 189 -10.33 -7.52 -12.80
C VAL A 189 -11.29 -8.39 -11.97
N ARG A 190 -10.94 -8.66 -10.71
CA ARG A 190 -11.80 -9.41 -9.78
C ARG A 190 -13.08 -8.64 -9.47
N ILE A 191 -12.92 -7.37 -9.11
CA ILE A 191 -13.99 -6.46 -8.68
C ILE A 191 -14.55 -5.81 -9.94
N ARG A 192 -15.41 -6.55 -10.63
CA ARG A 192 -16.05 -6.07 -11.86
C ARG A 192 -16.84 -4.78 -11.59
N PRO A 193 -16.88 -3.83 -12.54
CA PRO A 193 -17.77 -2.68 -12.45
C PRO A 193 -19.22 -3.12 -12.19
N GLY A 194 -19.86 -2.56 -11.17
CA GLY A 194 -21.21 -2.95 -10.77
C GLY A 194 -21.30 -4.22 -9.91
N SER A 195 -20.19 -4.76 -9.41
CA SER A 195 -20.21 -5.85 -8.43
C SER A 195 -20.90 -5.40 -7.13
N GLU A 196 -21.80 -6.24 -6.63
CA GLU A 196 -22.50 -6.03 -5.36
C GLU A 196 -21.66 -6.51 -4.16
N GLU A 197 -20.56 -7.23 -4.40
CA GLU A 197 -19.77 -7.94 -3.38
C GLU A 197 -19.19 -7.02 -2.30
N LEU A 198 -18.89 -5.77 -2.68
CA LEU A 198 -18.24 -4.78 -1.83
C LEU A 198 -19.17 -3.65 -1.37
N LYS A 199 -20.47 -3.69 -1.68
CA LYS A 199 -21.38 -2.62 -1.23
C LYS A 199 -21.36 -2.43 0.30
N PRO A 200 -21.43 -1.17 0.79
CA PRO A 200 -21.65 0.06 0.04
C PRO A 200 -20.39 0.63 -0.65
N VAL A 201 -19.23 -0.04 -0.53
CA VAL A 201 -17.98 0.40 -1.11
C VAL A 201 -17.97 0.29 -2.64
N GLN A 202 -17.71 1.40 -3.33
CA GLN A 202 -17.50 1.42 -4.78
C GLN A 202 -16.04 1.75 -5.11
N ILE A 203 -15.43 0.90 -5.94
CA ILE A 203 -14.01 0.93 -6.24
C ILE A 203 -13.74 1.49 -7.62
N ARG A 204 -12.73 2.38 -7.68
CA ARG A 204 -12.17 2.94 -8.91
C ARG A 204 -10.67 2.64 -8.90
N VAL A 205 -10.18 1.89 -9.87
CA VAL A 205 -8.74 1.58 -9.95
C VAL A 205 -8.06 2.59 -10.85
N LEU A 206 -7.09 3.31 -10.30
CA LEU A 206 -6.26 4.25 -11.03
C LEU A 206 -4.94 3.55 -11.34
N THR A 207 -4.73 3.20 -12.60
CA THR A 207 -3.42 2.74 -13.07
C THR A 207 -2.71 3.96 -13.65
N LYS A 208 -1.51 4.25 -13.13
CA LYS A 208 -0.66 5.28 -13.72
C LYS A 208 -0.15 4.71 -15.05
N SER A 209 -0.57 5.27 -16.18
CA SER A 209 0.16 5.03 -17.45
C SER A 209 1.55 5.65 -17.32
N GLU A 210 2.57 4.98 -17.85
CA GLU A 210 4.01 5.28 -17.66
C GLU A 210 4.50 6.66 -18.16
N GLU A 211 3.63 7.64 -18.41
CA GLU A 211 3.98 8.89 -19.09
C GLU A 211 4.26 10.12 -18.21
N GLU A 212 4.21 10.02 -16.87
CA GLU A 212 4.62 11.13 -16.00
C GLU A 212 5.78 10.74 -15.10
N ARG A 213 6.98 10.87 -15.69
CA ARG A 213 8.28 10.93 -15.01
C ARG A 213 8.34 12.16 -14.10
N ALA A 214 8.37 11.92 -12.79
CA ALA A 214 9.39 12.56 -11.97
C ALA A 214 10.49 11.51 -11.79
N CYS A 215 11.71 11.86 -12.19
CA CYS A 215 12.88 11.00 -12.06
C CYS A 215 13.22 10.89 -10.56
N GLU A 216 12.66 9.90 -9.87
CA GLU A 216 13.26 9.41 -8.64
C GLU A 216 14.50 8.62 -9.04
N GLU A 217 15.70 9.09 -8.68
CA GLU A 217 17.00 8.44 -8.90
C GLU A 217 17.15 7.07 -8.21
N PHE A 218 16.05 6.44 -7.79
CA PHE A 218 16.04 5.28 -6.92
C PHE A 218 15.90 3.93 -7.66
N TRP A 219 15.23 3.90 -8.82
CA TRP A 219 14.99 2.65 -9.55
C TRP A 219 15.70 2.65 -10.91
N ASN A 220 16.94 2.19 -10.94
CA ASN A 220 17.63 1.96 -12.22
C ASN A 220 17.19 0.63 -12.85
N LEU A 221 17.30 0.49 -14.17
CA LEU A 221 16.88 -0.71 -14.94
C LEU A 221 17.46 -2.03 -14.39
N ASP A 222 18.65 -1.99 -13.81
CA ASP A 222 19.31 -3.15 -13.17
C ASP A 222 18.54 -3.63 -11.92
N MET A 223 17.90 -2.73 -11.18
CA MET A 223 17.06 -3.09 -10.02
C MET A 223 15.80 -3.82 -10.45
N TYR A 224 15.15 -3.36 -11.53
CA TYR A 224 13.97 -4.00 -12.09
C TYR A 224 14.30 -5.40 -12.61
N ASP A 225 15.42 -5.60 -13.32
CA ASP A 225 15.81 -6.91 -13.84
C ASP A 225 16.09 -7.91 -12.69
N ARG A 226 16.79 -7.47 -11.64
CA ARG A 226 17.12 -8.33 -10.47
C ARG A 226 15.91 -8.64 -9.59
N HIS A 227 15.06 -7.64 -9.29
CA HIS A 227 13.81 -7.88 -8.56
C HIS A 227 12.86 -8.78 -9.36
N SER A 228 12.78 -8.58 -10.68
CA SER A 228 12.00 -9.44 -11.56
C SER A 228 12.56 -10.86 -11.54
N ARG A 229 13.88 -11.08 -11.58
CA ARG A 229 14.44 -12.43 -11.44
C ARG A 229 14.03 -13.08 -10.11
N ILE A 230 14.12 -12.38 -8.97
CA ILE A 230 13.72 -12.96 -7.67
C ILE A 230 12.21 -13.29 -7.61
N GLY A 231 11.36 -12.39 -8.12
CA GLY A 231 9.91 -12.60 -8.18
C GLY A 231 9.50 -13.66 -9.21
N PHE A 232 10.25 -13.79 -10.32
CA PHE A 232 9.93 -14.66 -11.46
C PHE A 232 10.66 -16.00 -11.50
N LEU A 233 11.71 -16.21 -10.68
CA LEU A 233 12.56 -17.41 -10.73
C LEU A 233 11.86 -18.74 -10.41
N ARG A 234 10.55 -18.75 -10.12
CA ARG A 234 9.72 -19.97 -10.15
C ARG A 234 8.28 -19.77 -10.66
N PHE A 235 8.04 -18.88 -11.63
CA PHE A 235 6.85 -19.02 -12.49
C PHE A 235 7.18 -20.00 -13.63
N ASN A 236 7.28 -21.29 -13.30
CA ASN A 236 6.89 -22.29 -14.28
C ASN A 236 5.38 -22.45 -14.12
N LEU A 237 4.64 -21.86 -15.05
CA LEU A 237 3.28 -22.31 -15.40
C LEU A 237 3.34 -23.78 -15.85
#